data_AF-A0A840HTQ5-F1
#
_entry.id   AF-A0A840HTQ5-F1
#
_cell.length_a   1.000
_cell.length_b   1.000
_cell.length_c   1.000
_cell.angle_alpha   90.00
_cell.angle_beta   90.00
_cell.angle_gamma   90.00
#
_symmetry.space_group_name_H-M   'P 1'
#
loop_
_entity.id
_entity.type
_entity.pdbx_description
1 polymer ?
#
loop_
_entity_poly.entity_id
_entity_poly.type
_entity_poly.pdbx_seq_one_letter_code
_entity_poly.pdbx_strand_id
1 'polypeptide(L)'
;MDMVERIARVLAGQHFSRNAEGAAPPGTAVAEIVDEEWPDYVNDAVAVLKTMREPDAAMRAVDYAANGAWERMIQTALGRHA
;
A
#
# COMPACT_ATOMS: atom_id res chain seq x y z
N MET A 1 10.28 -7.70 0.85
CA MET A 1 9.09 -6.98 0.38
C MET A 1 8.67 -5.98 1.43
N ASP A 2 8.94 -4.70 1.16
CA ASP A 2 8.59 -3.60 2.04
C ASP A 2 7.10 -3.23 1.92
N MET A 3 6.65 -2.24 2.69
CA MET A 3 5.24 -1.84 2.67
C MET A 3 4.82 -1.18 1.35
N VAL A 4 5.74 -0.51 0.66
CA VAL A 4 5.46 0.13 -0.63
C VAL A 4 5.16 -0.95 -1.67
N GLU A 5 6.02 -1.96 -1.77
CA GLU A 5 5.81 -3.12 -2.67
C GLU A 5 4.52 -3.88 -2.33
N ARG A 6 4.19 -4.04 -1.04
CA ARG A 6 2.91 -4.66 -0.60
C ARG A 6 1.69 -3.92 -1.11
N ILE A 7 1.65 -2.61 -0.95
CA ILE A 7 0.51 -1.82 -1.40
C ILE A 7 0.48 -1.78 -2.93
N ALA A 8 1.63 -1.62 -3.58
CA ALA A 8 1.73 -1.58 -5.05
C ALA A 8 1.22 -2.86 -5.71
N ARG A 9 1.56 -4.04 -5.16
CA ARG A 9 1.03 -5.34 -5.64
C ARG A 9 -0.48 -5.50 -5.42
N VAL A 10 -1.02 -4.93 -4.34
CA VAL A 10 -2.48 -4.89 -4.13
C VAL A 10 -3.15 -4.00 -5.17
N LEU A 11 -2.59 -2.82 -5.45
CA LEU A 11 -3.12 -1.88 -6.45
C LEU A 11 -3.06 -2.48 -7.86
N ALA A 12 -1.92 -3.09 -8.24
CA ALA A 12 -1.79 -3.83 -9.49
C ALA A 12 -2.82 -4.96 -9.57
N GLY A 13 -2.99 -5.75 -8.49
CA GLY A 13 -3.97 -6.82 -8.42
C GLY A 13 -5.41 -6.32 -8.58
N GLN A 14 -5.76 -5.15 -8.05
CA GLN A 14 -7.07 -4.54 -8.27
C GLN A 14 -7.29 -4.15 -9.74
N HIS A 15 -6.27 -3.61 -10.41
CA HIS A 15 -6.36 -3.21 -11.81
C HIS A 15 -6.54 -4.41 -12.77
N PHE A 16 -5.92 -5.55 -12.45
CA PHE A 16 -5.90 -6.72 -13.34
C PHE A 16 -6.88 -7.85 -12.94
N SER A 17 -7.32 -7.92 -11.69
CA SER A 17 -8.23 -8.99 -11.23
C SER A 17 -9.67 -8.74 -11.66
N ARG A 18 -10.25 -9.72 -12.37
CA ARG A 18 -11.69 -9.73 -12.73
C ARG A 18 -12.65 -9.71 -11.54
N ASN A 19 -12.24 -10.19 -10.37
CA ASN A 19 -13.04 -10.08 -9.13
C ASN A 19 -12.85 -8.72 -8.43
N ALA A 20 -12.20 -7.77 -9.11
CA ALA A 20 -12.04 -6.36 -8.79
C ALA A 20 -12.29 -5.46 -10.04
N GLU A 21 -13.13 -5.91 -10.99
CA GLU A 21 -13.48 -5.22 -12.27
C GLU A 21 -12.34 -5.08 -13.30
N GLY A 22 -11.18 -5.73 -13.09
CA GLY A 22 -10.02 -5.65 -13.96
C GLY A 22 -10.16 -6.31 -15.35
N ALA A 23 -9.41 -5.80 -16.32
CA ALA A 23 -9.54 -6.08 -17.75
C ALA A 23 -8.83 -7.35 -18.26
N ALA A 24 -8.23 -8.17 -17.39
CA ALA A 24 -7.46 -9.33 -17.82
C ALA A 24 -8.34 -10.37 -18.55
N PRO A 25 -7.89 -10.89 -19.70
CA PRO A 25 -8.61 -11.93 -20.43
C PRO A 25 -8.88 -13.19 -19.57
N PRO A 26 -9.95 -13.95 -19.87
CA PRO A 26 -10.16 -15.25 -19.24
C PRO A 26 -8.94 -16.17 -19.46
N GLY A 27 -8.46 -16.82 -18.39
CA GLY A 27 -7.32 -17.74 -18.45
C GLY A 27 -5.95 -17.08 -18.26
N THR A 28 -5.88 -15.78 -18.04
CA THR A 28 -4.64 -15.06 -17.73
C THR A 28 -4.21 -15.27 -16.27
N ALA A 29 -2.95 -15.61 -16.06
CA ALA A 29 -2.33 -15.70 -14.74
C ALA A 29 -2.08 -14.29 -14.17
N VAL A 30 -3.09 -13.72 -13.51
CA VAL A 30 -3.03 -12.37 -12.90
C VAL A 30 -1.85 -12.23 -11.94
N ALA A 31 -1.42 -13.32 -11.29
CA ALA A 31 -0.24 -13.31 -10.42
C ALA A 31 1.04 -12.91 -11.15
N GLU A 32 1.28 -13.43 -12.35
CA GLU A 32 2.49 -13.11 -13.15
C GLU A 32 2.46 -11.64 -13.59
N ILE A 33 1.28 -11.14 -13.99
CA ILE A 33 1.10 -9.73 -14.35
C ILE A 33 1.36 -8.82 -13.13
N VAL A 34 0.87 -9.19 -11.95
CA VAL A 34 1.14 -8.41 -10.73
C VAL A 34 2.62 -8.43 -10.38
N ASP A 35 3.31 -9.55 -10.57
CA ASP A 35 4.76 -9.65 -10.36
C ASP A 35 5.55 -8.74 -11.31
N GLU A 36 5.09 -8.55 -12.54
CA GLU A 36 5.72 -7.70 -13.56
C GLU A 36 5.36 -6.21 -13.39
N GLU A 37 4.09 -5.90 -13.17
CA GLU A 37 3.53 -4.54 -13.31
C GLU A 37 3.46 -3.76 -11.99
N TRP A 38 3.62 -4.40 -10.82
CA TRP A 38 3.56 -3.68 -9.55
C TRP A 38 4.50 -2.46 -9.43
N PRO A 39 5.70 -2.40 -10.05
CA PRO A 39 6.58 -1.24 -9.93
C PRO A 39 5.91 0.05 -10.42
N ASP A 40 4.98 -0.02 -11.37
CA ASP A 40 4.27 1.15 -11.90
C ASP A 40 3.28 1.75 -10.88
N TYR A 41 2.91 0.98 -9.85
CA TYR A 41 2.01 1.41 -8.77
C TYR A 41 2.73 1.92 -7.52
N VAL A 42 4.07 2.04 -7.55
CA VAL A 42 4.87 2.52 -6.41
C VAL A 42 4.46 3.93 -5.97
N ASN A 43 4.20 4.83 -6.92
CA ASN A 43 3.81 6.21 -6.59
C ASN A 43 2.45 6.26 -5.89
N ASP A 44 1.50 5.43 -6.32
CA ASP A 44 0.18 5.31 -5.70
C ASP A 44 0.29 4.65 -4.32
N ALA A 45 1.15 3.65 -4.15
CA ALA A 45 1.44 3.06 -2.84
C ALA A 45 2.01 4.09 -1.85
N VAL A 46 2.91 4.95 -2.32
CA VAL A 46 3.42 6.09 -1.52
C VAL A 46 2.31 7.10 -1.22
N ALA A 47 1.39 7.35 -2.15
CA ALA A 47 0.24 8.23 -1.93
C ALA A 47 -0.69 7.67 -0.83
N VAL A 48 -0.99 6.37 -0.84
CA VAL A 48 -1.75 5.68 0.21
C VAL A 48 -1.04 5.84 1.57
N LEU A 49 0.27 5.59 1.65
CA LEU A 49 1.00 5.78 2.91
C LEU A 49 0.99 7.25 3.39
N LYS A 50 0.92 8.22 2.48
CA LYS A 50 0.79 9.65 2.84
C LYS A 50 -0.57 9.97 3.46
N THR A 51 -1.66 9.34 3.01
CA THR A 51 -2.99 9.57 3.61
C THR A 51 -3.08 9.02 5.04
N MET A 52 -2.25 8.02 5.35
CA MET A 52 -2.21 7.38 6.66
C MET A 52 -1.41 8.18 7.71
N ARG A 53 -0.73 9.28 7.34
CA ARG A 53 0.09 10.06 8.28
C ARG A 53 -0.70 10.78 9.37
N GLU A 54 -1.96 11.11 9.11
CA GLU A 54 -2.82 11.82 10.06
C GLU A 54 -3.92 10.87 10.56
N PRO A 55 -3.69 10.14 11.66
CA PRO A 55 -4.73 9.33 12.28
C PRO A 55 -5.89 10.20 12.75
N ASP A 56 -7.11 9.66 12.68
CA ASP A 56 -8.29 10.32 13.27
C ASP A 56 -8.17 10.44 14.80
N ALA A 57 -9.15 11.07 15.45
CA ALA A 57 -9.10 11.30 16.89
C ALA A 57 -9.01 9.99 17.72
N ALA A 58 -9.70 8.93 17.30
CA ALA A 58 -9.67 7.64 18.01
C ALA A 58 -8.34 6.92 17.79
N MET A 59 -7.85 6.91 16.55
CA MET A 59 -6.55 6.36 16.19
C MET A 59 -5.40 7.09 16.89
N ARG A 60 -5.46 8.43 17.00
CA ARG A 60 -4.46 9.24 17.73
C ARG A 60 -4.40 8.89 19.21
N ALA A 61 -5.54 8.63 19.86
CA ALA A 61 -5.55 8.24 21.26
C ALA A 61 -4.82 6.91 21.49
N VAL A 62 -5.02 5.95 20.58
CA VAL A 62 -4.30 4.66 20.58
C VAL A 62 -2.81 4.87 20.30
N ASP A 63 -2.46 5.65 19.30
CA ASP A 63 -1.05 5.88 18.94
C ASP A 63 -0.29 6.62 20.05
N TYR A 64 -0.92 7.60 20.70
CA TYR A 64 -0.37 8.27 21.87
C TYR A 64 -0.06 7.28 23.00
N ALA A 65 -0.99 6.36 23.30
CA ALA A 65 -0.76 5.30 24.28
C ALA A 65 0.38 4.34 23.85
N ALA A 66 0.61 4.19 22.55
CA ALA A 66 1.71 3.42 21.95
C ALA A 66 2.99 4.25 21.73
N ASN A 67 3.09 5.45 22.31
CA ASN A 67 4.21 6.38 22.16
C ASN A 67 4.50 6.81 20.71
N GLY A 68 3.50 7.01 19.85
CA GLY A 68 3.70 7.45 18.46
C GLY A 68 4.26 6.36 17.53
N ALA A 69 3.96 5.09 17.81
CA ALA A 69 4.46 3.95 17.04
C ALA A 69 3.94 3.94 15.60
N TRP A 70 2.68 4.30 15.37
CA TRP A 70 2.07 4.38 14.04
C TRP A 70 2.80 5.38 13.16
N GLU A 71 2.96 6.62 13.63
CA GLU A 71 3.62 7.66 12.86
C GLU A 71 5.04 7.22 12.46
N ARG A 72 5.82 6.66 13.41
CA ARG A 72 7.15 6.13 13.12
C ARG A 72 7.13 5.01 12.08
N MET A 73 6.18 4.08 12.15
CA MET A 73 6.05 3.01 11.16
C MET A 73 5.78 3.57 9.76
N ILE A 74 4.88 4.55 9.64
CA ILE A 74 4.56 5.20 8.36
C ILE A 74 5.78 5.97 7.81
N GLN A 75 6.49 6.73 8.64
CA GLN A 75 7.71 7.43 8.21
C GLN A 75 8.82 6.47 7.79
N THR A 76 9.01 5.37 8.53
CA THR A 76 9.96 4.32 8.15
C THR A 76 9.61 3.70 6.80
N ALA A 77 8.33 3.36 6.57
CA ALA A 77 7.86 2.84 5.30
C ALA A 77 8.06 3.83 4.13
N LEU A 78 8.09 5.13 4.41
CA LEU A 78 8.34 6.19 3.43
C LEU A 78 9.83 6.53 3.25
N GLY A 79 10.73 5.81 3.91
CA GLY A 79 12.18 6.09 3.87
C GLY A 79 12.60 7.36 4.63
N ARG A 80 11.77 7.86 5.55
CA ARG A 80 12.01 9.11 6.31
C ARG A 80 12.32 8.84 7.77
N HIS A 81 13.28 7.97 8.02
CA HIS A 81 13.81 7.72 9.34
C HIS A 81 15.03 8.62 9.59
N ALA A 82 15.11 9.18 10.80
CA ALA A 82 16.34 9.79 11.32
C ALA A 82 17.32 8.71 11.78
#